data_AF-A0A6V7P2G4-F1
#
_entry.id   AF-A0A6V7P2G4-F1
#
_cell.length_a   1.000
_cell.length_b   1.000
_cell.length_c   1.000
_cell.angle_alpha   90.00
_cell.angle_beta   90.00
_cell.angle_gamma   90.00
#
_symmetry.space_group_name_H-M   'P 1'
#
loop_
_entity.id
_entity.type
_entity.pdbx_description
1 polymer ?
#
loop_
_entity_poly.entity_id
_entity_poly.type
_entity_poly.pdbx_seq_one_letter_code
_entity_poly.pdbx_strand_id
1 'polypeptide(L)'
;MVTLEMCMTGLDTGKASVFFKSSSESHSSSANEMTQISGISDIIPEMEICDFEFDPCGYSMNGIHGPALSTIHVTPEEGFSYASYEAMGFNPRSLVYRDIIRRVLHCFGPSEFSVAVTIFGGLRQAASWGKKVGVDGYICNESVEQKLPGGGILMYQSFSAATNATLGSPRSILCYRDEDDSEKAARDGTEEKDGKDKKMGFRD
;
A
#
# COMPACT_ATOMS: atom_id res chain seq x y z
N MET A 1 4.92 -14.30 -10.76
CA MET A 1 5.05 -14.04 -9.32
C MET A 1 4.17 -12.86 -8.97
N VAL A 2 3.43 -12.97 -7.86
CA VAL A 2 2.64 -11.88 -7.29
C VAL A 2 3.09 -11.72 -5.84
N THR A 3 3.35 -10.49 -5.44
CA THR A 3 3.59 -10.08 -4.06
C THR A 3 2.52 -9.06 -3.68
N LEU A 4 1.90 -9.27 -2.52
CA LEU A 4 0.92 -8.38 -1.91
C LEU A 4 1.56 -7.76 -0.67
N GLU A 5 1.47 -6.45 -0.54
CA GLU A 5 1.86 -5.70 0.65
C GLU A 5 0.69 -4.80 1.06
N MET A 6 0.38 -4.77 2.35
CA MET A 6 -0.64 -3.91 2.93
C MET A 6 -0.05 -3.18 4.13
N CYS A 7 -0.23 -1.86 4.17
CA CYS A 7 0.13 -1.01 5.30
C CYS A 7 -1.14 -0.38 5.85
N MET A 8 -1.39 -0.56 7.15
CA MET A 8 -2.66 -0.21 7.81
C MET A 8 -2.38 0.66 9.03
N THR A 9 -3.07 1.79 9.14
CA THR A 9 -2.90 2.75 10.24
C THR A 9 -4.24 3.10 10.86
N GLY A 10 -4.23 3.53 12.13
CA GLY A 10 -5.45 3.86 12.84
C GLY A 10 -6.36 2.64 13.00
N LEU A 11 -5.77 1.56 13.51
CA LEU A 11 -6.45 0.29 13.76
C LEU A 11 -7.63 0.47 14.72
N ASP A 12 -8.68 -0.33 14.54
CA ASP A 12 -9.82 -0.37 15.46
C ASP A 12 -9.33 -0.71 16.87
N THR A 13 -9.72 0.09 17.86
CA THR A 13 -9.19 -0.05 19.24
C THR A 13 -9.57 -1.38 19.87
N GLY A 14 -10.76 -1.92 19.57
CA GLY A 14 -11.20 -3.23 20.00
C GLY A 14 -10.31 -4.35 19.43
N LYS A 15 -10.05 -4.30 18.12
CA LYS A 15 -9.17 -5.26 17.43
C LYS A 15 -7.71 -5.13 17.85
N ALA A 16 -7.20 -3.91 18.00
CA ALA A 16 -5.83 -3.64 18.43
C ALA A 16 -5.57 -4.13 19.87
N SER A 17 -6.60 -4.07 20.74
CA SER A 17 -6.48 -4.51 22.14
C SER A 17 -6.08 -5.98 22.30
N VAL A 18 -6.37 -6.82 21.29
CA VAL A 18 -5.99 -8.23 21.27
C VAL A 18 -4.47 -8.42 21.32
N PHE A 19 -3.69 -7.44 20.86
CA PHE A 19 -2.23 -7.52 20.76
C PHE A 19 -1.50 -6.86 21.95
N PHE A 20 -2.20 -6.62 23.05
CA PHE A 20 -1.59 -6.27 24.33
C PHE A 20 -1.45 -7.52 25.18
N LYS A 21 -0.29 -7.67 25.82
CA LYS A 21 -0.03 -8.81 26.69
C LYS A 21 -0.87 -8.70 27.95
N SER A 22 -1.65 -9.73 28.25
CA SER A 22 -2.44 -9.78 29.47
C SER A 22 -1.53 -10.03 30.67
N SER A 23 -1.66 -9.19 31.70
CA SER A 23 -0.94 -9.31 32.97
C SER A 23 -1.65 -10.22 33.99
N SER A 24 -2.78 -10.83 33.64
CA SER A 24 -3.56 -11.64 34.59
C SER A 24 -2.94 -13.03 34.80
N GLU A 25 -2.52 -13.31 36.04
CA GLU A 25 -1.83 -14.54 36.46
C GLU A 25 -2.59 -15.87 36.29
N SER A 26 -3.85 -15.85 35.81
CA SER A 26 -4.65 -17.06 35.62
C SER A 26 -4.67 -17.59 34.19
N HIS A 27 -4.39 -16.76 33.19
CA HIS A 27 -4.26 -17.13 31.77
C HIS A 27 -3.30 -16.14 31.11
N SER A 28 -2.05 -16.53 30.89
CA SER A 28 -1.15 -15.77 30.01
C SER A 28 -1.76 -15.74 28.61
N SER A 29 -2.02 -14.55 28.06
CA SER A 29 -2.25 -14.46 26.61
C SER A 29 -1.04 -15.11 25.92
N SER A 30 -1.30 -15.95 24.93
CA SER A 30 -0.25 -16.53 24.11
C SER A 30 -0.29 -15.89 22.72
N ALA A 31 0.85 -15.84 22.04
CA ALA A 31 0.90 -15.45 20.64
C ALA A 31 -0.12 -16.22 19.79
N ASN A 32 -0.30 -17.52 20.07
CA ASN A 32 -1.31 -18.35 19.43
C ASN A 32 -2.74 -17.86 19.67
N GLU A 33 -3.06 -17.45 20.89
CA GLU A 33 -4.38 -16.89 21.22
C GLU A 33 -4.62 -15.56 20.48
N MET A 34 -3.61 -14.69 20.37
CA MET A 34 -3.69 -13.47 19.55
C MET A 34 -3.98 -13.81 18.09
N THR A 35 -3.30 -14.83 17.53
CA THR A 35 -3.52 -15.33 16.17
C THR A 35 -4.96 -15.79 15.95
N GLN A 36 -5.54 -16.55 16.89
CA GLN A 36 -6.90 -17.07 16.77
C GLN A 36 -7.97 -15.99 16.97
N ILE A 37 -7.86 -15.17 18.02
CA ILE A 37 -8.88 -14.17 18.36
C ILE A 37 -8.94 -13.05 17.31
N SER A 38 -7.79 -12.64 16.76
CA SER A 38 -7.75 -11.63 15.70
C SER A 38 -8.26 -12.13 14.34
N GLY A 39 -8.41 -13.46 14.16
CA GLY A 39 -8.76 -14.07 12.89
C GLY A 39 -7.60 -14.12 11.88
N ILE A 40 -6.35 -13.92 12.32
CA ILE A 40 -5.17 -14.03 11.45
C ILE A 40 -5.05 -15.44 10.85
N SER A 41 -5.44 -16.46 11.61
CA SER A 41 -5.48 -17.86 11.15
C SER A 41 -6.42 -18.07 9.94
N ASP A 42 -7.41 -17.20 9.73
CA ASP A 42 -8.37 -17.33 8.64
C ASP A 42 -7.92 -16.65 7.33
N ILE A 43 -6.85 -15.84 7.35
CA ILE A 43 -6.41 -15.08 6.16
C ILE A 43 -6.03 -16.05 5.03
N ILE A 44 -5.19 -17.03 5.32
CA ILE A 44 -4.88 -18.19 4.47
C ILE A 44 -4.85 -19.42 5.38
N PRO A 45 -5.99 -20.13 5.56
CA PRO A 45 -6.13 -21.19 6.56
C PRO A 45 -5.15 -22.36 6.41
N GLU A 46 -4.58 -22.54 5.22
CA GLU A 46 -3.63 -23.60 4.93
C GLU A 46 -2.21 -23.31 5.44
N MET A 47 -1.92 -22.08 5.87
CA MET A 47 -0.60 -21.69 6.36
C MET A 47 -0.33 -22.21 7.78
N GLU A 48 0.85 -22.78 7.96
CA GLU A 48 1.43 -23.01 9.29
C GLU A 48 1.98 -21.69 9.82
N ILE A 49 1.55 -21.30 11.01
CA ILE A 49 1.86 -20.00 11.63
C ILE A 49 2.90 -20.18 12.73
N CYS A 50 3.99 -19.40 12.62
CA CYS A 50 4.96 -19.18 13.68
C CYS A 50 4.75 -17.76 14.21
N ASP A 51 4.08 -17.64 15.35
CA ASP A 51 3.71 -16.37 15.97
C ASP A 51 4.58 -16.02 17.17
N PHE A 52 4.63 -14.73 17.48
CA PHE A 52 5.38 -14.17 18.59
C PHE A 52 4.66 -12.95 19.17
N GLU A 53 4.50 -12.95 20.48
CA GLU A 53 3.93 -11.85 21.26
C GLU A 53 5.06 -11.07 21.93
N PHE A 54 4.98 -9.74 21.88
CA PHE A 54 5.95 -8.84 22.51
C PHE A 54 5.45 -8.30 23.85
N ASP A 55 6.38 -7.78 24.66
CA ASP A 55 6.13 -7.20 25.98
C ASP A 55 6.48 -5.71 25.96
N PRO A 56 5.59 -4.81 26.43
CA PRO A 56 4.27 -5.06 27.01
C PRO A 56 3.15 -5.31 25.97
N CYS A 57 3.42 -5.06 24.69
CA CYS A 57 2.46 -5.25 23.61
C CYS A 57 3.19 -5.43 22.28
N GLY A 58 2.43 -5.83 21.26
CA GLY A 58 2.92 -6.04 19.91
C GLY A 58 2.88 -7.51 19.52
N TYR A 59 2.82 -7.74 18.21
CA TYR A 59 2.72 -9.09 17.67
C TYR A 59 3.44 -9.17 16.33
N SER A 60 4.03 -10.32 16.05
CA SER A 60 4.52 -10.66 14.72
C SER A 60 4.32 -12.13 14.45
N MET A 61 4.13 -12.47 13.17
CA MET A 61 4.10 -13.86 12.74
C MET A 61 4.67 -14.03 11.36
N ASN A 62 5.08 -15.26 11.07
CA ASN A 62 5.34 -15.73 9.72
C ASN A 62 4.40 -16.90 9.43
N GLY A 63 3.84 -16.93 8.22
CA GLY A 63 3.01 -18.01 7.71
C GLY A 63 3.68 -18.71 6.54
N ILE A 64 3.68 -20.04 6.52
CA ILE A 64 4.24 -20.84 5.42
C ILE A 64 3.23 -21.87 4.89
N HIS A 65 3.10 -21.99 3.57
CA HIS A 65 2.37 -23.09 2.93
C HIS A 65 2.99 -23.46 1.58
N GLY A 66 3.81 -24.51 1.54
CA GLY A 66 4.60 -24.84 0.37
C GLY A 66 5.52 -23.68 -0.02
N PRO A 67 5.45 -23.13 -1.26
CA PRO A 67 6.23 -21.96 -1.65
C PRO A 67 5.64 -20.63 -1.18
N ALA A 68 4.41 -20.63 -0.64
CA ALA A 68 3.75 -19.42 -0.18
C ALA A 68 4.29 -19.00 1.19
N LEU A 69 4.56 -17.70 1.32
CA LEU A 69 5.02 -17.05 2.54
C LEU A 69 4.10 -15.87 2.86
N SER A 70 3.87 -15.61 4.14
CA SER A 70 3.30 -14.36 4.60
C SER A 70 3.93 -13.90 5.91
N THR A 71 3.82 -12.61 6.21
CA THR A 71 4.26 -12.06 7.49
C THR A 71 3.35 -10.92 7.93
N ILE A 72 3.21 -10.77 9.24
CA ILE A 72 2.49 -9.68 9.88
C ILE A 72 3.37 -9.06 10.97
N HIS A 73 3.27 -7.75 11.09
CA HIS A 73 3.83 -6.98 12.21
C HIS A 73 2.75 -6.03 12.71
N VAL A 74 2.54 -5.98 14.03
CA VAL A 74 1.51 -5.16 14.67
C VAL A 74 2.11 -4.31 15.79
N THR A 75 1.83 -3.03 15.74
CA THR A 75 2.08 -2.00 16.77
C THR A 75 0.70 -1.49 17.22
N PRO A 76 0.13 -2.02 18.31
CA PRO A 76 -1.29 -1.80 18.64
C PRO A 76 -1.57 -0.47 19.37
N GLU A 77 -0.54 0.30 19.73
CA GLU A 77 -0.68 1.49 20.57
C GLU A 77 -1.60 2.57 19.97
N GLU A 78 -2.50 3.09 20.81
CA GLU A 78 -3.46 4.12 20.39
C GLU A 78 -2.76 5.42 19.97
N GLY A 79 -3.27 6.04 18.90
CA GLY A 79 -2.74 7.29 18.33
C GLY A 79 -1.62 7.11 17.31
N PHE A 80 -0.95 5.96 17.29
CA PHE A 80 0.07 5.61 16.29
C PHE A 80 0.02 4.13 15.89
N SER A 81 -1.17 3.52 16.00
CA SER A 81 -1.36 2.10 15.71
C SER A 81 -1.09 1.78 14.25
N TYR A 82 -0.37 0.68 14.03
CA TYR A 82 0.08 0.22 12.73
C TYR A 82 0.02 -1.30 12.63
N ALA A 83 -0.38 -1.80 11.46
CA ALA A 83 -0.20 -3.19 11.09
C ALA A 83 0.25 -3.31 9.64
N SER A 84 1.11 -4.29 9.36
CA SER A 84 1.45 -4.67 7.98
C SER A 84 1.06 -6.11 7.70
N TYR A 85 0.71 -6.39 6.45
CA TYR A 85 0.58 -7.76 5.93
C TYR A 85 1.32 -7.87 4.61
N GLU A 86 2.18 -8.87 4.49
CA GLU A 86 2.83 -9.22 3.23
C GLU A 86 2.53 -10.67 2.90
N ALA A 87 2.31 -10.97 1.61
CA ALA A 87 2.20 -12.34 1.12
C ALA A 87 2.78 -12.50 -0.28
N MET A 88 3.46 -13.62 -0.52
CA MET A 88 4.03 -13.96 -1.82
C MET A 88 4.11 -15.47 -2.03
N GLY A 89 4.50 -15.90 -3.23
CA GLY A 89 4.76 -17.32 -3.54
C GLY A 89 3.51 -18.21 -3.65
N PHE A 90 2.32 -17.67 -3.38
CA PHE A 90 1.04 -18.35 -3.58
C PHE A 90 0.65 -18.43 -5.07
N ASN A 91 -0.25 -19.36 -5.41
CA ASN A 91 -0.86 -19.43 -6.73
C ASN A 91 -1.93 -18.32 -6.88
N PRO A 92 -1.77 -17.31 -7.76
CA PRO A 92 -2.73 -16.21 -7.89
C PRO A 92 -4.12 -16.65 -8.36
N ARG A 93 -4.27 -17.88 -8.87
CA ARG A 93 -5.56 -18.45 -9.29
C ARG A 93 -6.31 -19.18 -8.18
N SER A 94 -5.62 -19.60 -7.11
CA SER A 94 -6.27 -20.24 -5.96
C SER A 94 -6.78 -19.23 -4.93
N LEU A 95 -6.25 -18.00 -4.96
CA LEU A 95 -6.64 -16.93 -4.05
C LEU A 95 -7.30 -15.77 -4.79
N VAL A 96 -8.47 -15.36 -4.31
CA VAL A 96 -9.19 -14.19 -4.82
C VAL A 96 -8.66 -12.95 -4.10
N TYR A 97 -8.07 -12.04 -4.87
CA TYR A 97 -7.42 -10.82 -4.37
C TYR A 97 -8.29 -10.04 -3.38
N ARG A 98 -9.55 -9.78 -3.75
CA ARG A 98 -10.51 -9.04 -2.91
C ARG A 98 -10.77 -9.75 -1.58
N ASP A 99 -10.86 -11.08 -1.59
CA ASP A 99 -11.24 -11.83 -0.39
C ASP A 99 -10.06 -11.87 0.60
N ILE A 100 -8.81 -11.92 0.11
CA ILE A 100 -7.62 -11.77 0.96
C ILE A 100 -7.61 -10.40 1.64
N ILE A 101 -7.79 -9.31 0.88
CA ILE A 101 -7.87 -7.96 1.47
C ILE A 101 -8.95 -7.90 2.55
N ARG A 102 -10.15 -8.43 2.27
CA ARG A 102 -11.25 -8.41 3.24
C ARG A 102 -10.92 -9.16 4.52
N ARG A 103 -10.24 -10.31 4.44
CA ARG A 103 -9.82 -11.07 5.62
C ARG A 103 -8.75 -10.34 6.43
N VAL A 104 -7.76 -9.75 5.77
CA VAL A 104 -6.74 -8.90 6.45
C VAL A 104 -7.40 -7.71 7.15
N LEU A 105 -8.29 -6.99 6.45
CA LEU A 105 -9.01 -5.86 7.05
C LEU A 105 -9.95 -6.29 8.18
N HIS A 106 -10.50 -7.50 8.12
CA HIS A 106 -11.27 -8.06 9.22
C HIS A 106 -10.42 -8.20 10.49
N CYS A 107 -9.13 -8.49 10.40
CA CYS A 107 -8.27 -8.62 11.58
C CYS A 107 -8.02 -7.28 12.29
N PHE A 108 -7.91 -6.19 11.54
CA PHE A 108 -7.36 -4.92 12.07
C PHE A 108 -8.32 -3.72 12.03
N GLY A 109 -9.31 -3.72 11.14
CA GLY A 109 -10.28 -2.63 10.99
C GLY A 109 -9.67 -1.21 10.91
N PRO A 110 -8.68 -0.95 10.05
CA PRO A 110 -7.98 0.33 10.04
C PRO A 110 -8.84 1.50 9.53
N SER A 111 -8.55 2.72 9.96
CA SER A 111 -9.17 3.92 9.40
C SER A 111 -8.58 4.31 8.04
N GLU A 112 -7.29 3.99 7.81
CA GLU A 112 -6.61 4.19 6.54
C GLU A 112 -5.72 2.98 6.23
N PHE A 113 -5.67 2.56 4.98
CA PHE A 113 -4.71 1.55 4.55
C PHE A 113 -4.26 1.78 3.11
N SER A 114 -3.12 1.20 2.75
CA SER A 114 -2.69 1.10 1.36
C SER A 114 -2.38 -0.34 1.00
N VAL A 115 -2.47 -0.62 -0.30
CA VAL A 115 -2.15 -1.93 -0.88
C VAL A 115 -1.21 -1.71 -2.05
N ALA A 116 -0.09 -2.42 -2.03
CA ALA A 116 0.81 -2.56 -3.16
C ALA A 116 0.77 -4.01 -3.66
N VAL A 117 0.60 -4.16 -4.98
CA VAL A 117 0.68 -5.46 -5.65
C VAL A 117 1.78 -5.39 -6.70
N THR A 118 2.83 -6.17 -6.47
CA THR A 118 3.97 -6.28 -7.39
C THR A 118 3.86 -7.57 -8.20
N ILE A 119 3.92 -7.46 -9.52
CA ILE A 119 3.72 -8.57 -10.45
C ILE A 119 4.94 -8.70 -11.37
N PHE A 120 5.55 -9.87 -11.38
CA PHE A 120 6.57 -10.27 -12.37
C PHE A 120 6.11 -11.48 -13.18
N GLY A 121 6.50 -11.54 -14.46
CA GLY A 121 6.08 -12.62 -15.39
C GLY A 121 4.78 -12.33 -16.16
N GLY A 122 4.27 -11.11 -16.09
CA GLY A 122 3.17 -10.59 -16.92
C GLY A 122 1.76 -10.76 -16.33
N LEU A 123 0.88 -9.79 -16.64
CA LEU A 123 -0.48 -9.67 -16.08
C LEU A 123 -1.39 -10.89 -16.30
N ARG A 124 -1.23 -11.62 -17.41
CA ARG A 124 -2.06 -12.80 -17.71
C ARG A 124 -1.96 -13.89 -16.64
N GLN A 125 -0.84 -13.93 -15.92
CA GLN A 125 -0.60 -14.89 -14.84
C GLN A 125 -1.09 -14.40 -13.48
N ALA A 126 -1.40 -13.11 -13.35
CA ALA A 126 -1.79 -12.47 -12.09
C ALA A 126 -3.30 -12.49 -11.82
N ALA A 127 -4.13 -13.13 -12.67
CA ALA A 127 -5.57 -13.26 -12.45
C ALA A 127 -6.27 -11.93 -12.05
N SER A 128 -6.89 -11.84 -10.87
CA SER A 128 -7.52 -10.62 -10.35
C SER A 128 -6.56 -9.60 -9.75
N TRP A 129 -5.31 -9.99 -9.50
CA TRP A 129 -4.32 -9.22 -8.73
C TRP A 129 -3.76 -8.02 -9.50
N GLY A 130 -3.82 -8.06 -10.84
CA GLY A 130 -3.43 -6.94 -11.70
C GLY A 130 -4.56 -5.94 -11.96
N LYS A 131 -5.58 -5.87 -11.09
CA LYS A 131 -6.74 -5.00 -11.26
C LYS A 131 -6.97 -4.18 -9.99
N LYS A 132 -7.52 -2.97 -10.18
CA LYS A 132 -8.03 -2.16 -9.06
C LYS A 132 -9.05 -2.96 -8.25
N VAL A 133 -9.04 -2.75 -6.93
CA VAL A 133 -9.91 -3.47 -6.00
C VAL A 133 -10.89 -2.50 -5.36
N GLY A 134 -12.17 -2.85 -5.42
CA GLY A 134 -13.20 -2.23 -4.61
C GLY A 134 -13.26 -2.90 -3.24
N VAL A 135 -13.28 -2.10 -2.18
CA VAL A 135 -13.33 -2.57 -0.80
C VAL A 135 -14.52 -1.92 -0.11
N ASP A 136 -15.48 -2.74 0.33
CA ASP A 136 -16.69 -2.23 0.96
C ASP A 136 -16.37 -1.54 2.29
N GLY A 137 -17.01 -0.38 2.53
CA GLY A 137 -16.74 0.44 3.71
C GLY A 137 -15.50 1.35 3.58
N TYR A 138 -14.83 1.36 2.43
CA TYR A 138 -13.67 2.23 2.19
C TYR A 138 -13.78 2.97 0.85
N ILE A 139 -13.22 4.17 0.83
CA ILE A 139 -13.08 5.02 -0.35
C ILE A 139 -11.64 4.88 -0.86
N CYS A 140 -11.48 4.56 -2.14
CA CYS A 140 -10.17 4.58 -2.82
C CYS A 140 -9.79 6.03 -3.11
N ASN A 141 -8.73 6.53 -2.46
CA ASN A 141 -8.26 7.90 -2.58
C ASN A 141 -7.31 8.06 -3.77
N GLU A 142 -6.41 7.10 -3.94
CA GLU A 142 -5.37 7.13 -4.97
C GLU A 142 -5.20 5.75 -5.57
N SER A 143 -4.86 5.71 -6.86
CA SER A 143 -4.50 4.48 -7.53
C SER A 143 -3.46 4.76 -8.60
N VAL A 144 -2.28 4.17 -8.43
CA VAL A 144 -1.13 4.33 -9.31
C VAL A 144 -0.75 2.97 -9.89
N GLU A 145 -0.47 2.95 -11.19
CA GLU A 145 0.14 1.81 -11.86
C GLU A 145 1.51 2.25 -12.40
N GLN A 146 2.55 1.51 -12.06
CA GLN A 146 3.91 1.80 -12.48
C GLN A 146 4.54 0.56 -13.12
N LYS A 147 5.15 0.75 -14.29
CA LYS A 147 6.01 -0.28 -14.90
C LYS A 147 7.36 -0.30 -14.21
N LEU A 148 7.79 -1.49 -13.82
CA LEU A 148 9.10 -1.72 -13.21
C LEU A 148 10.09 -2.25 -14.27
N PRO A 149 11.40 -2.04 -14.06
CA PRO A 149 12.43 -2.74 -14.83
C PRO A 149 12.20 -4.26 -14.83
N GLY A 150 12.64 -4.93 -15.90
CA GLY A 150 12.44 -6.38 -16.04
C GLY A 150 10.99 -6.80 -16.38
N GLY A 151 10.15 -5.87 -16.84
CA GLY A 151 8.78 -6.15 -17.26
C GLY A 151 7.81 -6.38 -16.10
N GLY A 152 8.18 -5.96 -14.89
CA GLY A 152 7.31 -5.98 -13.72
C GLY A 152 6.29 -4.84 -13.75
N ILE A 153 5.24 -4.98 -12.94
CA ILE A 153 4.23 -3.94 -12.73
C ILE A 153 3.97 -3.83 -11.23
N LEU A 154 3.94 -2.60 -10.73
CA LEU A 154 3.49 -2.24 -9.39
C LEU A 154 2.11 -1.57 -9.51
N MET A 155 1.13 -2.08 -8.77
CA MET A 155 -0.16 -1.43 -8.59
C MET A 155 -0.30 -0.99 -7.13
N TYR A 156 -0.37 0.31 -6.90
CA TYR A 156 -0.56 0.91 -5.59
C TYR A 156 -1.96 1.51 -5.49
N GLN A 157 -2.63 1.30 -4.36
CA GLN A 157 -3.92 1.93 -4.03
C GLN A 157 -3.93 2.36 -2.57
N SER A 158 -4.45 3.56 -2.27
CA SER A 158 -4.66 4.02 -0.91
C SER A 158 -6.14 4.21 -0.63
N PHE A 159 -6.54 3.94 0.62
CA PHE A 159 -7.93 3.89 1.04
C PHE A 159 -8.12 4.56 2.39
N SER A 160 -9.28 5.17 2.57
CA SER A 160 -9.77 5.66 3.87
C SER A 160 -11.15 5.09 4.15
N ALA A 161 -11.44 4.81 5.42
CA ALA A 161 -12.76 4.35 5.84
C ALA A 161 -13.82 5.36 5.39
N ALA A 162 -14.90 4.86 4.80
CA ALA A 162 -16.04 5.67 4.39
C ALA A 162 -16.74 6.19 5.65
N THR A 163 -16.51 7.45 6.00
CA THR A 163 -17.32 8.11 7.03
C THR A 163 -18.72 8.33 6.46
N ASN A 164 -19.76 8.21 7.29
CA ASN A 164 -21.12 8.67 6.93
C ASN A 164 -21.22 10.21 6.77
N ALA A 165 -20.09 10.91 6.70
CA ALA A 165 -19.99 12.35 6.62
C ALA A 165 -19.17 12.74 5.40
N THR A 166 -19.84 12.86 4.26
CA THR A 166 -19.40 13.71 3.16
C THR A 166 -19.16 15.12 3.67
N LEU A 167 -17.93 15.50 3.97
CA LEU A 167 -17.46 16.88 3.87
C LEU A 167 -15.97 16.86 3.57
N GLY A 168 -15.65 17.17 2.31
CA GLY A 168 -14.32 17.01 1.73
C GLY A 168 -13.24 17.83 2.44
N SER A 169 -12.11 17.19 2.69
CA SER A 169 -10.86 17.88 2.96
C SER A 169 -10.11 18.08 1.63
N PRO A 170 -9.73 19.30 1.25
CA PRO A 170 -8.97 19.53 0.03
C PRO A 170 -7.53 19.06 0.27
N ARG A 171 -7.13 17.93 -0.32
CA ARG A 171 -5.72 17.51 -0.31
C ARG A 171 -4.97 18.18 -1.47
N SER A 172 -3.86 18.82 -1.13
CA SER A 172 -2.95 19.52 -2.03
C SER A 172 -2.35 18.57 -3.06
N ILE A 173 -2.47 18.92 -4.35
CA ILE A 173 -1.71 18.27 -5.43
C ILE A 173 -0.35 18.95 -5.46
N LEU A 174 0.70 18.26 -5.01
CA LEU A 174 2.07 18.70 -5.24
C LEU A 174 2.42 18.35 -6.70
N CYS A 175 2.20 19.29 -7.62
CA CYS A 175 2.73 19.18 -8.98
C CYS A 175 4.25 19.40 -8.93
N TYR A 176 5.03 18.35 -9.14
CA TYR A 176 6.45 18.50 -9.47
C TYR A 176 6.56 19.20 -10.83
N ARG A 177 7.24 20.34 -10.86
CA ARG A 177 7.64 21.04 -12.08
C ARG A 177 9.10 20.68 -12.31
N ASP A 178 9.40 20.03 -13.43
CA ASP A 178 10.77 19.76 -13.84
C ASP A 178 11.51 21.09 -14.02
N GLU A 179 12.56 21.31 -13.23
CA GLU A 179 13.54 22.36 -13.47
C GLU A 179 14.64 21.78 -14.37
N ASP A 180 14.54 22.12 -15.65
CA ASP A 180 15.55 21.84 -16.67
C ASP A 180 16.63 22.93 -16.57
N ASP A 181 17.71 22.63 -15.83
CA ASP A 181 18.81 23.57 -15.59
C ASP A 181 19.80 23.52 -16.77
N SER A 182 19.64 24.46 -17.71
CA SER A 182 20.61 24.73 -18.77
C SER A 182 21.27 26.08 -18.54
N GLU A 183 22.31 26.11 -17.69
CA GLU A 183 23.26 27.22 -17.64
C GLU A 183 24.38 27.01 -18.68
N LYS A 184 24.51 27.96 -19.61
CA LYS A 184 25.81 28.59 -19.89
C LYS A 184 25.69 29.94 -20.60
N ALA A 185 25.93 30.96 -19.77
CA ALA A 185 26.81 32.11 -19.98
C ALA A 185 26.45 33.16 -21.04
N ALA A 186 26.08 34.32 -20.50
CA ALA A 186 26.00 35.63 -21.14
C ALA A 186 27.30 36.08 -21.82
N ARG A 187 27.15 36.80 -22.93
CA ARG A 187 28.00 37.95 -23.26
C ARG A 187 27.14 39.12 -23.75
N ASP A 188 27.24 40.17 -22.97
CA ASP A 188 26.81 41.55 -23.21
C ASP A 188 27.57 42.19 -24.39
N GLY A 189 27.00 43.22 -25.00
CA GLY A 189 27.65 44.00 -26.05
C GLY A 189 26.69 44.63 -27.05
N THR A 190 26.10 45.76 -26.67
CA THR A 190 25.58 46.79 -27.57
C THR A 190 26.58 47.18 -28.65
N GLU A 191 26.15 47.31 -29.91
CA GLU A 191 26.52 48.46 -30.76
C GLU A 191 25.67 48.56 -32.03
N GLU A 192 25.66 49.78 -32.54
CA GLU A 192 24.67 50.46 -33.36
C GLU A 192 25.10 50.46 -34.85
N LYS A 193 24.13 50.53 -35.77
CA LYS A 193 24.09 51.33 -37.03
C LYS A 193 23.72 50.62 -38.34
N ASP A 194 22.76 51.29 -38.98
CA ASP A 194 22.58 51.58 -40.41
C ASP A 194 22.56 50.47 -41.47
N GLY A 195 21.49 50.52 -42.28
CA GLY A 195 21.49 49.91 -43.61
C GLY A 195 20.09 49.73 -44.19
N LYS A 196 19.59 50.78 -44.87
CA LYS A 196 18.47 50.67 -45.83
C LYS A 196 18.74 49.54 -46.84
N ASP A 197 17.76 48.69 -47.15
CA ASP A 197 17.21 48.68 -48.51
C ASP A 197 15.90 47.89 -48.71
N LYS A 198 15.20 48.32 -49.75
CA LYS A 198 13.86 47.96 -50.23
C LYS A 198 13.74 46.53 -50.81
N LYS A 199 12.57 45.90 -50.63
CA LYS A 199 11.62 45.42 -51.69
C LYS A 199 10.54 44.52 -51.04
N MET A 200 9.26 44.88 -51.08
CA MET A 200 8.27 44.53 -52.13
C MET A 200 8.23 43.00 -52.36
N GLY A 201 7.24 42.28 -51.82
CA GLY A 201 6.04 41.83 -52.54
C GLY A 201 6.37 40.61 -53.41
N PHE A 202 5.79 39.43 -53.21
CA PHE A 202 4.40 39.09 -53.52
C PHE A 202 4.04 37.69 -52.98
N ARG A 203 2.74 37.47 -52.77
CA ARG A 203 2.05 36.16 -52.66
C ARG A 203 2.26 35.37 -53.98
N ASP A 204 2.21 34.04 -54.06
CA ASP A 204 1.27 33.06 -53.49
C ASP A 204 1.96 31.76 -53.07
#